data_AF-A0A7V3R072-F1
#
_entry.id   AF-A0A7V3R072-F1
#
_cell.length_a   1.000
_cell.length_b   1.000
_cell.length_c   1.000
_cell.angle_alpha   90.00
_cell.angle_beta   90.00
_cell.angle_gamma   90.00
#
_symmetry.space_group_name_H-M   'P 1'
#
loop_
_entity.id
_entity.type
_entity.pdbx_description
1 polymer ?
#
loop_
_entity_poly.entity_id
_entity_poly.type
_entity_poly.pdbx_seq_one_letter_code
_entity_poly.pdbx_strand_id
1 'polypeptide(L)'
;MTSCGRVRAKLGAYLRGQLDERGKREVESHCSACLPCASALRAQRILVEALIPLGRSNEPAPAKLRDALGVCMDCMDDPGRAICRRLKHRLRLAPRPVSGVSFASEEKSHGIER
;
A
#
# COMPACT_ATOMS: atom_id res chain seq x y z
N MET A 1 15.84 -26.09 18.97
CA MET A 1 16.61 -24.85 18.67
C MET A 1 17.18 -24.78 17.24
N THR A 2 17.17 -25.87 16.45
CA THR A 2 17.75 -25.93 15.09
C THR A 2 16.92 -25.24 13.98
N SER A 3 15.64 -24.94 14.21
CA SER A 3 14.81 -24.20 13.24
C SER A 3 15.06 -22.70 13.25
N CYS A 4 15.23 -22.09 14.42
CA CYS A 4 15.47 -20.65 14.56
C CYS A 4 16.77 -20.21 13.89
N GLY A 5 17.84 -20.98 14.01
CA GLY A 5 19.13 -20.69 13.36
C GLY A 5 19.00 -20.65 11.83
N ARG A 6 18.28 -21.61 11.25
CA ARG A 6 18.02 -21.67 9.80
C ARG A 6 17.18 -20.49 9.31
N VAL A 7 16.15 -20.10 10.06
CA VAL A 7 15.31 -18.95 9.70
C VAL A 7 16.07 -17.63 9.85
N ARG A 8 16.85 -17.46 10.92
CA ARG A 8 17.69 -16.26 11.13
C ARG A 8 18.68 -16.04 10.00
N ALA A 9 19.30 -17.11 9.49
CA ALA A 9 20.19 -17.04 8.33
C ALA A 9 19.46 -16.60 7.04
N LYS A 10 18.15 -16.88 6.92
CA LYS A 10 17.33 -16.54 5.75
C LYS A 10 16.74 -15.12 5.79
N LEU A 11 16.69 -14.44 6.94
CA LEU A 11 16.01 -13.13 7.09
C LEU A 11 16.55 -12.05 6.14
N GLY A 12 17.87 -11.97 5.94
CA GLY A 12 18.45 -10.98 5.03
C GLY A 12 18.04 -11.20 3.57
N ALA A 13 18.04 -12.45 3.11
CA ALA A 13 17.58 -12.81 1.77
C ALA A 13 16.07 -12.60 1.62
N TYR A 14 15.29 -12.86 2.68
CA TYR A 14 13.85 -12.59 2.72
C TYR A 14 13.55 -11.10 2.51
N LEU A 15 14.25 -10.21 3.22
CA LEU A 15 14.04 -8.76 3.14
C LEU A 15 14.43 -8.15 1.78
N ARG A 16 15.41 -8.75 1.10
CA ARG A 16 15.79 -8.35 -0.27
C ARG A 16 14.94 -9.00 -1.36
N GLY A 17 13.94 -9.82 -0.99
CA GLY A 17 13.11 -10.54 -1.96
C GLY A 17 13.85 -11.64 -2.73
N GLN A 18 14.96 -12.15 -2.20
CA GLN A 18 15.84 -13.13 -2.86
C GLN A 18 15.49 -14.60 -2.53
N LEU A 19 14.50 -14.84 -1.67
CA LEU A 19 14.00 -16.19 -1.41
C LEU A 19 12.96 -16.60 -2.45
N ASP A 20 12.96 -17.88 -2.77
CA ASP A 20 11.88 -18.53 -3.51
C ASP A 20 10.60 -18.61 -2.66
N GLU A 21 9.47 -18.93 -3.29
CA GLU A 21 8.16 -18.99 -2.61
C GLU A 21 8.15 -19.99 -1.45
N ARG A 22 8.90 -21.09 -1.57
CA ARG A 22 9.06 -22.06 -0.49
C ARG A 22 9.81 -21.44 0.70
N GLY A 23 10.93 -20.77 0.46
CA GLY A 23 11.71 -20.09 1.48
C GLY A 23 10.95 -18.97 2.17
N LYS A 24 10.14 -18.20 1.42
CA LYS A 24 9.26 -17.17 1.99
C LYS A 24 8.25 -17.77 2.96
N ARG A 25 7.51 -18.80 2.55
CA ARG A 25 6.53 -19.48 3.41
C ARG A 25 7.15 -20.08 4.66
N GLU A 26 8.37 -20.63 4.56
CA GLU A 26 9.09 -21.17 5.72
C GLU A 26 9.41 -20.07 6.75
N VAL A 27 9.90 -18.92 6.29
CA VAL A 27 10.18 -17.77 7.16
C VAL A 27 8.89 -17.23 7.78
N GLU A 28 7.84 -17.03 6.97
CA GLU A 28 6.54 -16.54 7.43
C GLU A 28 5.89 -17.47 8.46
N SER A 29 5.84 -18.77 8.16
CA SER A 29 5.28 -19.79 9.04
C SER A 29 6.04 -19.91 10.36
N HIS A 30 7.36 -19.74 10.34
CA HIS A 30 8.14 -19.76 11.57
C HIS A 30 7.98 -18.48 12.38
N CYS A 31 8.00 -17.31 11.72
CA CYS A 31 7.87 -16.02 12.39
C CYS A 31 6.47 -15.82 12.99
N SER A 32 5.42 -16.45 12.47
CA SER A 32 4.10 -16.42 13.11
C SER A 32 4.06 -17.20 14.43
N ALA A 33 4.90 -18.22 14.59
CA ALA A 33 4.94 -19.07 15.78
C ALA A 33 6.13 -18.78 16.73
N CYS A 34 7.13 -18.00 16.32
CA CYS A 34 8.36 -17.76 17.08
C CYS A 34 8.61 -16.26 17.31
N LEU A 35 8.24 -15.78 18.51
CA LEU A 35 8.39 -14.37 18.90
C LEU A 35 9.83 -13.83 18.77
N PRO A 36 10.89 -14.56 19.17
CA PRO A 36 12.27 -14.10 18.97
C PRO A 36 12.64 -13.88 17.50
N CYS A 37 12.19 -14.75 16.59
CA CYS A 37 12.45 -14.61 15.16
C CYS A 37 11.60 -13.49 14.53
N ALA A 38 10.37 -13.31 14.99
CA ALA A 38 9.51 -12.19 14.59
C ALA A 38 10.11 -10.84 15.02
N SER A 39 10.66 -10.76 16.23
CA SER A 39 11.35 -9.57 16.73
C SER A 39 12.59 -9.25 15.90
N ALA A 40 13.42 -10.25 15.60
CA ALA A 40 14.61 -10.08 14.77
C ALA A 40 14.26 -9.60 13.35
N LEU A 41 13.22 -10.17 12.73
CA LEU A 41 12.73 -9.74 11.42
C LEU A 41 12.25 -8.28 11.45
N ARG A 42 11.52 -7.87 12.49
CA ARG A 42 11.09 -6.47 12.67
C ARG A 42 12.27 -5.52 12.83
N ALA A 43 13.27 -5.86 13.64
CA ALA A 43 14.46 -5.04 13.82
C ALA A 43 15.23 -4.85 12.51
N GLN A 44 15.38 -5.90 11.70
CA GLN A 44 16.05 -5.81 10.40
C GLN A 44 15.22 -5.00 9.38
N ARG A 45 13.88 -5.07 9.40
CA ARG A 45 13.02 -4.22 8.57
C ARG A 45 13.22 -2.75 8.87
N ILE A 46 13.19 -2.37 10.15
CA ILE A 46 13.41 -0.99 10.59
C ILE A 46 14.77 -0.48 10.10
N LEU A 47 15.81 -1.31 10.20
CA LEU A 47 17.14 -0.96 9.69
C LEU A 47 17.13 -0.72 8.18
N VAL A 48 16.54 -1.63 7.40
CA VAL A 48 16.47 -1.49 5.93
C VAL A 48 15.68 -0.24 5.55
N GLU A 49 14.55 0.00 6.19
CA GLU A 49 13.71 1.18 5.95
C GLU A 49 14.45 2.49 6.31
N ALA A 50 15.22 2.49 7.40
CA ALA A 50 16.05 3.63 7.80
C ALA A 50 17.21 3.91 6.82
N LEU A 51 17.62 2.92 6.03
CA LEU A 51 18.65 3.07 4.98
C LEU A 51 18.07 3.54 3.63
N ILE A 52 16.77 3.41 3.38
CA ILE A 52 16.11 3.87 2.14
C ILE A 52 16.38 5.36 1.85
N PRO A 53 16.30 6.28 2.83
CA PRO A 53 16.62 7.69 2.61
C PRO A 53 18.09 7.92 2.21
N LEU A 54 19.01 7.09 2.70
CA LEU A 54 20.45 7.22 2.45
C LEU A 54 20.88 6.61 1.10
N GLY A 55 20.07 5.71 0.55
CA GLY A 55 20.30 5.05 -0.74
C GLY A 55 19.71 5.78 -1.96
N ARG A 56 19.04 6.92 -1.79
CA ARG A 56 18.56 7.73 -2.93
C ARG A 56 19.71 8.56 -3.51
N SER A 57 20.57 7.93 -4.30
CA SER A 57 21.37 8.63 -5.30
C SER A 57 21.56 7.77 -6.55
N ASN A 58 21.07 8.34 -7.66
CA ASN A 58 21.56 8.19 -9.04
C ASN A 58 20.98 7.13 -9.99
N GLU A 59 19.66 6.91 -10.03
CA GLU A 59 19.06 6.47 -11.32
C GLU A 59 17.68 7.10 -11.58
N PRO A 60 17.48 7.78 -12.72
CA PRO A 60 16.18 8.35 -13.06
C PRO A 60 15.18 7.22 -13.36
N ALA A 61 13.94 7.40 -12.90
CA ALA A 61 12.84 6.50 -13.22
C ALA A 61 12.72 6.31 -14.75
N PRO A 62 12.33 5.10 -15.24
CA PRO A 62 12.23 4.82 -16.66
C PRO A 62 11.30 5.81 -17.36
N ALA A 63 11.69 6.29 -18.54
CA ALA A 63 10.94 7.33 -19.30
C ALA A 63 9.44 7.00 -19.41
N LYS A 64 9.10 5.75 -19.77
CA LYS A 64 7.70 5.29 -19.88
C LYS A 64 6.89 5.38 -18.59
N LEU A 65 7.53 5.23 -17.43
CA LEU A 65 6.88 5.40 -16.13
C LEU A 65 6.69 6.88 -15.79
N ARG A 66 7.68 7.72 -16.12
CA ARG A 66 7.57 9.18 -16.01
C ARG A 66 6.47 9.73 -16.92
N ASP A 67 6.38 9.23 -18.15
CA ASP A 67 5.35 9.63 -19.10
C ASP A 67 3.95 9.19 -18.65
N ALA A 68 3.82 7.97 -18.11
CA ALA A 68 2.55 7.49 -17.58
C ALA A 68 2.11 8.26 -16.31
N LEU A 69 3.05 8.68 -15.47
CA LEU A 69 2.77 9.54 -14.32
C LEU A 69 2.43 10.97 -14.75
N GLY A 70 3.12 11.51 -15.76
CA GLY A 70 2.82 12.82 -16.36
C GLY A 70 1.39 12.88 -16.89
N VAL A 71 0.96 11.86 -17.65
CA VAL A 71 -0.43 11.75 -18.13
C VAL A 71 -1.45 11.68 -16.97
N CYS A 72 -1.10 11.05 -15.85
CA CYS A 72 -1.97 11.04 -14.67
C CYS A 72 -2.02 12.40 -13.96
N MET A 73 -0.92 13.16 -13.96
CA MET A 73 -0.85 14.50 -13.37
C MET A 73 -1.61 15.54 -14.22
N ASP A 74 -1.42 15.52 -15.54
CA ASP A 74 -2.16 16.40 -16.46
C ASP A 74 -3.69 16.20 -16.35
N CYS A 75 -4.14 14.97 -16.04
CA CYS A 75 -5.56 14.68 -15.80
C CYS A 75 -6.08 15.18 -14.44
N MET A 76 -5.20 15.40 -13.45
CA MET A 76 -5.58 15.98 -12.16
C MET A 76 -5.65 17.51 -12.23
N ASP A 77 -4.82 18.14 -13.06
CA ASP A 77 -4.79 19.60 -13.22
C ASP A 77 -5.95 20.15 -14.09
N ASP A 78 -6.41 19.41 -15.10
CA ASP A 78 -7.60 19.78 -15.90
C ASP A 78 -8.54 18.57 -16.10
N PRO A 79 -9.43 18.30 -15.12
CA PRO A 79 -10.34 17.17 -15.16
C PRO A 79 -11.50 17.36 -16.17
N GLY A 80 -11.70 18.57 -16.70
CA GLY A 80 -12.78 18.87 -17.65
C GLY A 80 -12.40 18.54 -19.11
N ARG A 81 -11.11 18.55 -19.44
CA ARG A 81 -10.61 18.34 -20.80
C ARG A 81 -10.46 16.87 -21.19
N ALA A 82 -10.32 15.98 -20.21
CA ALA A 82 -10.16 14.55 -20.45
C ALA A 82 -10.79 13.73 -19.33
N ILE A 83 -12.01 13.22 -19.55
CA ILE A 83 -12.43 11.99 -18.89
C ILE A 83 -11.53 10.88 -19.46
N CYS A 84 -10.37 10.73 -18.86
CA CYS A 84 -9.32 9.87 -19.36
C CYS A 84 -9.78 8.41 -19.25
N ARG A 85 -10.15 7.81 -20.39
CA ARG A 85 -10.62 6.41 -20.49
C ARG A 85 -9.63 5.41 -19.85
N ARG A 86 -8.35 5.78 -19.68
CA ARG A 86 -7.31 4.96 -19.04
C ARG A 86 -7.32 5.02 -17.50
N LEU A 87 -7.74 6.13 -16.88
CA LEU A 87 -7.82 6.24 -15.43
C LEU A 87 -9.01 5.46 -14.86
N LYS A 88 -10.15 5.43 -15.57
CA LYS A 88 -11.37 4.71 -15.17
C LYS A 88 -11.18 3.20 -15.00
N HIS A 89 -10.26 2.60 -15.75
CA HIS A 89 -9.97 1.17 -15.65
C HIS A 89 -8.88 0.81 -14.63
N ARG A 90 -7.95 1.72 -14.34
CA ARG A 90 -6.80 1.45 -13.45
C ARG A 90 -7.01 1.89 -12.02
N LEU A 91 -7.69 3.01 -11.79
CA LEU A 91 -8.17 3.40 -10.45
C LEU A 91 -9.60 2.86 -10.31
N ARG A 92 -9.77 1.57 -10.01
CA ARG A 92 -11.00 1.12 -9.33
C ARG A 92 -11.01 1.63 -7.88
N LEU A 93 -10.85 2.94 -7.70
CA LEU A 93 -11.25 3.61 -6.48
C LEU A 93 -12.77 3.67 -6.58
N ALA A 94 -13.43 2.64 -6.02
CA ALA A 94 -14.83 2.80 -5.67
C ALA A 94 -14.90 4.08 -4.80
N PRO A 95 -15.80 5.03 -5.09
CA PRO A 95 -16.02 6.14 -4.19
C PRO A 95 -16.37 5.53 -2.83
N ARG A 96 -15.56 5.80 -1.80
CA ARG A 96 -15.94 5.46 -0.43
C ARG A 96 -17.19 6.28 -0.12
N PRO A 97 -18.34 5.66 0.20
CA PRO A 97 -19.43 6.44 0.77
C PRO A 97 -18.95 6.99 2.11
N VAL A 98 -18.97 8.31 2.24
CA VAL A 98 -18.89 8.97 3.55
C VAL A 98 -20.21 8.69 4.28
N SER A 99 -20.29 7.53 4.92
CA SER A 99 -21.40 7.22 5.83
C SER A 99 -21.22 8.01 7.11
N GLY A 100 -22.17 8.89 7.45
CA GLY A 100 -22.41 9.25 8.85
C GLY A 100 -22.65 10.72 9.17
N VAL A 101 -23.69 11.33 8.61
CA VAL A 101 -24.61 12.15 9.43
C VAL A 101 -26.00 12.09 8.82
N SER A 102 -26.86 11.26 9.43
CA SER A 102 -28.30 11.30 9.19
C SER A 102 -28.86 12.55 9.85
N PHE A 103 -29.35 13.49 9.06
CA PHE A 103 -30.54 14.26 9.43
C PHE A 103 -31.59 13.96 8.37
N ALA A 104 -32.53 13.10 8.75
CA ALA A 104 -33.77 12.93 8.01
C ALA A 104 -34.52 14.26 8.06
N SER A 105 -34.49 15.00 6.96
CA SER A 105 -35.50 16.00 6.65
C SER A 105 -36.55 15.28 5.82
N GLU A 106 -37.69 14.98 6.44
CA GLU A 106 -38.92 14.73 5.69
C GLU A 106 -39.89 15.85 6.06
N GLU A 107 -40.16 16.69 5.06
CA GLU A 107 -41.08 17.81 5.10
C GLU A 107 -42.54 17.35 4.99
N LYS A 108 -43.42 18.21 5.52
CA LYS A 108 -44.82 18.49 5.14
C LYS A 108 -45.94 17.56 5.65
N SER A 109 -46.83 18.15 6.44
CA SER A 109 -48.12 18.66 5.91
C SER A 109 -48.74 19.73 6.82
N HIS A 110 -49.35 20.73 6.17
CA HIS A 110 -50.06 21.87 6.75
C HIS A 110 -51.36 21.46 7.47
N GLY A 111 -51.76 22.27 8.47
CA GLY A 111 -53.10 22.24 9.07
C GLY A 111 -53.24 23.30 10.15
N ILE A 112 -53.44 24.56 9.73
CA ILE A 112 -53.91 25.66 10.58
C ILE A 112 -55.38 25.39 10.91
N GLU A 113 -55.79 25.50 12.18
CA GLU A 113 -56.99 26.22 12.58
C GLU A 113 -57.04 26.45 14.10
N ARG A 114 -57.82 27.45 14.48
CA ARG A 114 -57.75 28.31 15.67
C ARG A 114 -58.05 27.64 17.01
#